data_AF-A0A0U2DVB7-F1
#
_entry.id   AF-A0A0U2DVB7-F1
#
_cell.length_a   1.000
_cell.length_b   1.000
_cell.length_c   1.000
_cell.angle_alpha   90.00
_cell.angle_beta   90.00
_cell.angle_gamma   90.00
#
_symmetry.space_group_name_H-M   'P 1'
#
loop_
_entity.id
_entity.type
_entity.pdbx_description
1 polymer ?
#
loop_
_entity_poly.entity_id
_entity_poly.type
_entity_poly.pdbx_seq_one_letter_code
_entity_poly.pdbx_strand_id
1 'polypeptide(L)' 'MPVILNLNIYPDDAAFHLNNLFFAKLPEAYAIYDPIVDVMPIIPLFFFLLAFAWQAAVSFR' A
#
# COMPACT_ATOMS: atom_id res chain seq x y z
N MET A 1 18.50 -20.10 -9.90
CA MET A 1 19.15 -18.79 -9.78
C MET A 1 19.29 -18.19 -11.16
N PRO A 2 18.49 -17.17 -11.52
CA PRO A 2 18.80 -16.34 -12.65
C PRO A 2 19.24 -14.96 -12.13
N VAL A 3 20.54 -14.70 -12.20
CA VAL A 3 21.08 -13.34 -12.29
C VAL A 3 20.66 -12.81 -13.65
N ILE A 4 20.05 -11.63 -13.76
CA ILE A 4 20.07 -10.79 -14.98
C ILE A 4 19.77 -9.29 -14.66
N LEU A 5 20.74 -8.46 -15.05
CA LEU A 5 20.73 -7.09 -15.63
C LEU A 5 20.33 -5.84 -14.81
N ASN A 6 21.38 -5.07 -14.50
CA ASN A 6 21.69 -3.70 -14.97
C ASN A 6 20.71 -2.55 -14.65
N LEU A 7 21.18 -1.65 -13.78
CA LEU A 7 20.56 -0.45 -13.21
C LEU A 7 20.39 0.73 -14.21
N ASN A 8 20.05 0.50 -15.47
CA ASN A 8 19.89 1.61 -16.43
C ASN A 8 18.42 1.99 -16.69
N ILE A 9 17.96 2.97 -15.91
CA ILE A 9 17.18 4.16 -16.31
C ILE A 9 15.84 3.89 -17.05
N TYR A 10 14.73 3.84 -16.31
CA TYR A 10 13.41 4.32 -16.76
C TYR A 10 12.66 4.95 -15.57
N PRO A 11 12.17 6.21 -15.66
CA PRO A 11 11.26 6.79 -14.66
C PRO A 11 9.82 6.27 -14.85
N ASP A 12 9.65 5.07 -15.40
CA ASP A 12 8.37 4.42 -15.70
C ASP A 12 8.11 3.21 -14.77
N ASP A 13 9.17 2.70 -14.12
CA ASP A 13 9.14 1.48 -13.31
C ASP A 13 8.50 1.68 -11.92
N ALA A 14 8.46 2.93 -11.45
CA ALA A 14 7.92 3.27 -10.13
C ALA A 14 6.41 2.98 -10.02
N ALA A 15 5.69 3.03 -11.16
CA ALA A 15 4.26 2.71 -11.20
C ALA A 15 4.01 1.19 -11.25
N PHE A 16 4.89 0.41 -11.87
CA PHE A 16 4.64 -1.00 -12.16
C PHE A 16 5.02 -1.96 -11.01
N HIS A 17 5.82 -1.53 -10.03
CA HIS A 17 6.06 -2.28 -8.80
C HIS A 17 4.86 -2.30 -7.83
N LEU A 18 3.84 -1.47 -8.04
CA LEU A 18 2.60 -1.47 -7.23
C LEU A 18 1.70 -2.69 -7.50
N ASN A 19 1.86 -3.37 -8.64
CA ASN A 19 1.07 -4.57 -8.97
C ASN A 19 1.56 -5.84 -8.26
N ASN A 20 2.75 -5.78 -7.65
CA ASN A 20 3.35 -6.86 -6.89
C ASN A 20 3.26 -6.57 -5.39
N LEU A 21 2.08 -6.14 -4.92
CA LEU A 21 1.71 -6.16 -3.50
C LEU A 21 1.54 -7.62 -3.04
N PHE A 22 2.60 -8.40 -3.17
CA PHE A 22 2.70 -9.74 -2.61
C PHE A 22 2.78 -9.56 -1.10
N PHE A 23 1.63 -9.61 -0.44
CA PHE A 23 1.61 -9.98 0.96
C PHE A 23 2.16 -11.39 1.06
N ALA A 24 3.39 -11.50 1.54
CA ALA A 24 3.91 -12.78 2.00
C ALA A 24 2.93 -13.32 3.03
N LYS A 25 2.69 -14.65 3.01
CA LYS A 25 1.85 -15.28 4.03
C LYS A 25 2.36 -14.88 5.41
N LEU A 26 1.43 -14.49 6.29
CA LEU A 26 1.78 -14.25 7.68
C LEU A 26 2.31 -15.55 8.31
N PRO A 27 3.19 -15.46 9.31
CA PRO A 27 3.55 -16.63 10.10
C PRO A 27 2.30 -17.29 10.69
N GLU A 28 2.33 -18.61 10.92
CA GLU A 28 1.16 -19.41 11.32
C GLU A 28 0.40 -18.85 12.54
N ALA A 29 1.13 -18.29 13.52
CA ALA A 29 0.54 -17.66 14.70
C ALA A 29 -0.31 -16.40 14.38
N TYR A 30 -0.11 -15.78 13.22
CA TYR A 30 -0.79 -14.56 12.78
C TYR A 30 -1.76 -14.80 11.62
N ALA A 31 -1.94 -16.03 11.14
CA ALA A 31 -2.83 -16.35 10.02
C ALA A 31 -4.28 -15.91 10.25
N ILE A 32 -4.73 -15.82 11.51
CA ILE A 32 -6.06 -15.30 11.88
C ILE A 32 -6.23 -13.82 11.47
N TYR A 33 -5.13 -13.07 11.35
CA TYR A 33 -5.11 -11.65 10.97
C TYR A 33 -4.92 -11.42 9.47
N ASP A 34 -4.82 -12.46 8.64
CA ASP A 34 -4.75 -12.34 7.18
C ASP A 34 -5.82 -11.35 6.63
N PRO A 35 -7.11 -11.42 7.05
CA PRO A 35 -8.13 -10.50 6.55
C PRO A 35 -7.90 -9.03 6.90
N ILE A 36 -7.20 -8.73 8.01
CA ILE A 36 -6.89 -7.35 8.42
C ILE A 36 -5.74 -6.80 7.58
N VAL A 37 -4.73 -7.64 7.33
CA VAL A 37 -3.57 -7.27 6.53
C VAL A 37 -3.96 -7.01 5.08
N ASP A 38 -4.91 -7.78 4.54
CA ASP A 38 -5.48 -7.57 3.21
C ASP A 38 -6.12 -6.19 3.04
N VAL A 39 -6.69 -5.61 4.11
CA VAL A 39 -7.32 -4.28 4.09
C VAL A 39 -6.31 -3.16 4.36
N MET A 40 -5.19 -3.45 5.02
CA MET A 40 -4.18 -2.44 5.41
C MET A 40 -3.71 -1.49 4.29
N PRO A 41 -3.55 -1.90 3.02
CA PRO A 41 -3.11 -0.99 1.95
C PRO A 41 -4.04 0.19 1.69
N ILE A 42 -5.31 0.12 2.12
CA ILE A 42 -6.28 1.20 1.92
C ILE A 42 -6.12 2.34 2.94
N ILE A 43 -5.38 2.13 4.04
CA ILE A 43 -5.23 3.10 5.14
C ILE A 43 -4.78 4.49 4.66
N PRO A 44 -3.80 4.65 3.74
CA PRO A 44 -3.42 5.96 3.22
C PRO A 44 -4.59 6.74 2.59
N LEU A 45 -5.51 6.04 1.92
CA LEU A 45 -6.71 6.66 1.35
C LEU A 45 -7.65 7.16 2.45
N PHE A 46 -7.79 6.43 3.56
CA PHE A 46 -8.60 6.90 4.69
C PHE A 46 -8.01 8.16 5.35
N PHE A 47 -6.68 8.30 5.45
CA PHE A 47 -6.07 9.54 5.94
C PHE A 47 -6.30 10.72 4.99
N PHE A 48 -6.23 10.48 3.68
CA PHE A 48 -6.60 11.49 2.70
C PHE A 48 -8.06 11.94 2.84
N LEU A 49 -9.00 10.99 2.96
CA LEU A 49 -10.42 11.30 3.19
C LEU A 49 -10.66 11.97 4.55
N LEU A 50 -9.90 11.58 5.57
CA LEU A 50 -9.98 12.18 6.91
C LEU A 50 -9.65 13.67 6.88
N ALA A 51 -8.74 14.13 6.01
CA ALA A 51 -8.47 15.56 5.85
C ALA A 51 -9.74 16.34 5.44
N PHE A 52 -10.53 15.80 4.52
CA PHE A 52 -11.81 16.42 4.10
C PHE A 52 -12.89 16.28 5.17
N ALA A 53 -12.97 15.13 5.84
CA ALA A 53 -13.90 14.94 6.94
C ALA A 53 -13.61 15.92 8.10
N TRP A 54 -12.34 16.13 8.41
CA TRP A 54 -11.89 17.11 9.39
C TRP A 54 -12.23 18.52 8.96
N GLN A 55 -11.92 18.89 7.71
CA GLN A 55 -12.26 20.20 7.16
C GLN A 55 -13.77 20.46 7.16
N ALA A 56 -14.59 19.47 6.79
CA ALA A 56 -16.03 19.56 6.88
C ALA A 56 -16.53 19.76 8.31
N ALA A 57 -15.91 19.08 9.30
CA ALA A 57 -16.24 19.24 10.72
C ALA A 57 -15.90 20.65 11.26
N VAL A 58 -14.95 21.34 10.64
CA VAL A 58 -14.60 22.74 10.95
C VAL A 58 -15.21 23.75 9.96
N SER A 59 -16.16 23.32 9.13
CA SER A 59 -16.86 24.17 8.15
C SER A 59 -15.97 24.77 7.05
N PHE A 60 -14.86 24.11 6.70
CA PHE A 60 -13.91 24.56 5.66
C PHE A 60 -13.41 25.99 5.88
N ARG A 61 -13.11 26.32 7.13
CA ARG A 61 -12.52 27.59 7.54
C ARG A 61 -11.00 27.59 7.42
#